data_AF-A0A945AWG7-F1
#
_entry.id   AF-A0A945AWG7-F1
#
_cell.length_a   1.000
_cell.length_b   1.000
_cell.length_c   1.000
_cell.angle_alpha   90.00
_cell.angle_beta   90.00
_cell.angle_gamma   90.00
#
_symmetry.space_group_name_H-M   'P 1'
#
loop_
_entity.id
_entity.type
_entity.pdbx_description
1 polymer ?
#
loop_
_entity_poly.entity_id
_entity_poly.type
_entity_poly.pdbx_seq_one_letter_code
_entity_poly.pdbx_strand_id
1 'polypeptide(L)'
;MKTSVLAIAAVFAMGNLASAETVVPTTGHGYGAVTSSTATPLADGSTLIKQTTHEFWIENPSAEKFPAEKVADCNATLLLSAQGAPLAYRGVCTVTDIDGDIFVATNGATKPDFSDCTWAMHGGTGKYAGVTGSGLCMPGGPITKDGNNSKFSWTGEWVLP
;
A
#
# COMPACT_ATOMS: atom_id res chain seq x y z
N MET A 1 11.51 -36.41 -65.71
CA MET A 1 11.51 -36.69 -64.25
C MET A 1 11.90 -35.41 -63.54
N LYS A 2 11.01 -34.86 -62.71
CA LYS A 2 11.17 -33.58 -62.00
C LYS A 2 11.91 -33.84 -60.68
N THR A 3 13.04 -33.21 -60.46
CA THR A 3 13.74 -33.19 -59.15
C THR A 3 13.29 -31.95 -58.38
N SER A 4 12.36 -32.13 -57.44
CA SER A 4 11.93 -31.07 -56.53
C SER A 4 12.92 -30.90 -55.39
N VAL A 5 13.27 -29.63 -55.17
CA VAL A 5 14.02 -29.08 -54.05
C VAL A 5 13.18 -29.15 -52.77
N LEU A 6 13.78 -29.57 -51.65
CA LEU A 6 13.19 -29.42 -50.31
C LEU A 6 14.24 -28.75 -49.41
N ALA A 7 14.13 -27.43 -49.28
CA ALA A 7 14.81 -26.65 -48.26
C ALA A 7 13.89 -26.55 -47.05
N ILE A 8 14.33 -27.09 -45.91
CA ILE A 8 13.63 -26.97 -44.63
C ILE A 8 14.15 -25.69 -43.95
N ALA A 9 13.35 -24.63 -43.97
CA ALA A 9 13.60 -23.43 -43.17
C ALA A 9 13.00 -23.65 -41.77
N ALA A 10 13.84 -23.90 -40.77
CA ALA A 10 13.42 -23.90 -39.38
C ALA A 10 13.33 -22.46 -38.88
N VAL A 11 12.11 -21.91 -38.86
CA VAL A 11 11.82 -20.62 -38.21
C VAL A 11 11.68 -20.88 -36.72
N PHE A 12 12.72 -20.58 -35.95
CA PHE A 12 12.62 -20.47 -34.49
C PHE A 12 11.84 -19.18 -34.17
N ALA A 13 10.53 -19.31 -33.95
CA ALA A 13 9.75 -18.27 -33.33
C ALA A 13 10.16 -18.18 -31.86
N MET A 14 11.02 -17.20 -31.53
CA MET A 14 11.19 -16.75 -30.14
C MET A 14 9.91 -16.03 -29.73
N GLY A 15 8.90 -16.80 -29.35
CA GLY A 15 7.74 -16.24 -28.67
C GLY A 15 8.21 -15.66 -27.34
N ASN A 16 8.06 -14.35 -27.16
CA ASN A 16 8.07 -13.76 -25.83
C ASN A 16 6.96 -14.43 -25.03
N LEU A 17 7.30 -15.38 -24.17
CA LEU A 17 6.42 -15.83 -23.10
C LEU A 17 6.25 -14.64 -22.16
N ALA A 18 5.25 -13.79 -22.43
CA ALA A 18 4.75 -12.89 -21.42
C ALA A 18 4.18 -13.77 -20.30
N SER A 19 4.88 -13.85 -19.17
CA SER A 19 4.30 -14.39 -17.94
C SER A 19 3.07 -13.55 -17.65
N ALA A 20 1.90 -14.17 -17.56
CA ALA A 20 0.69 -13.45 -17.17
C ALA A 20 0.84 -13.10 -15.69
N GLU A 21 0.90 -11.80 -15.39
CA GLU A 21 0.93 -11.31 -14.01
C GLU A 21 -0.28 -11.88 -13.24
N THR A 22 -0.04 -12.35 -12.02
CA THR A 22 -1.10 -12.95 -11.20
C THR A 22 -1.70 -11.90 -10.29
N VAL A 23 -3.00 -11.62 -10.47
CA VAL A 23 -3.74 -10.68 -9.61
C VAL A 23 -4.37 -11.43 -8.44
N VAL A 24 -4.10 -10.99 -7.21
CA VAL A 24 -4.65 -11.58 -5.99
C VAL A 24 -5.34 -10.49 -5.14
N PRO A 25 -6.55 -10.75 -4.61
CA PRO A 25 -7.22 -9.79 -3.74
C PRO A 25 -6.44 -9.64 -2.43
N THR A 26 -6.37 -8.41 -1.92
CA THR A 26 -5.88 -8.11 -0.59
C THR A 26 -6.94 -7.32 0.16
N THR A 27 -7.36 -7.84 1.30
CA THR A 27 -8.24 -7.14 2.24
C THR A 27 -7.67 -7.29 3.62
N GLY A 28 -7.85 -6.29 4.47
CA GLY A 28 -7.30 -6.36 5.81
C GLY A 28 -7.68 -5.20 6.69
N HIS A 29 -7.14 -5.24 7.89
CA HIS A 29 -7.29 -4.20 8.89
C HIS A 29 -6.00 -4.05 9.69
N GLY A 30 -5.86 -2.92 10.36
CA GLY A 30 -4.69 -2.66 11.16
C GLY A 30 -4.96 -1.73 12.33
N TYR A 31 -3.96 -1.67 13.18
CA TYR A 31 -3.93 -0.85 14.38
C TYR A 31 -2.63 -0.07 14.40
N GLY A 32 -2.73 1.24 14.62
CA GLY A 32 -1.57 2.13 14.63
C GLY A 32 -1.47 2.92 15.91
N ALA A 33 -0.26 3.12 16.41
CA ALA A 33 0.08 3.99 17.52
C ALA A 33 0.94 5.15 17.02
N VAL A 34 0.59 6.38 17.38
CA VAL A 34 1.40 7.57 17.11
C VAL A 34 2.67 7.51 17.97
N THR A 35 3.83 7.53 17.32
CA THR A 35 5.14 7.54 17.98
C THR A 35 5.72 8.95 18.10
N SER A 36 5.36 9.86 17.19
CA SER A 36 5.69 11.28 17.26
C SER A 36 4.64 12.10 16.52
N SER A 37 4.41 13.34 16.97
CA SER A 37 3.48 14.28 16.34
C SER A 37 3.97 15.71 16.52
N THR A 38 3.93 16.49 15.43
CA THR A 38 4.18 17.92 15.45
C THR A 38 3.02 18.63 14.75
N ALA A 39 2.32 19.50 15.49
CA ALA A 39 1.26 20.36 14.95
C ALA A 39 1.80 21.77 14.74
N THR A 40 1.65 22.28 13.53
CA THR A 40 2.12 23.62 13.11
C THR A 40 0.92 24.45 12.65
N PRO A 41 0.47 25.44 13.44
CA PRO A 41 -0.54 26.40 12.99
C PRO A 41 -0.02 27.22 11.81
N LEU A 42 -0.87 27.48 10.82
CA LEU A 42 -0.57 28.29 9.65
C LEU A 42 -1.28 29.65 9.72
N ALA A 43 -0.84 30.60 8.90
CA ALA A 43 -1.32 31.98 8.92
C ALA A 43 -2.82 32.12 8.56
N ASP A 44 -3.38 31.19 7.79
CA ASP A 44 -4.79 31.12 7.42
C ASP A 44 -5.67 30.41 8.47
N GLY A 45 -5.09 30.06 9.62
CA GLY A 45 -5.76 29.33 10.70
C GLY A 45 -5.80 27.82 10.51
N SER A 46 -5.36 27.29 9.36
CA SER A 46 -5.21 25.85 9.16
C SER A 46 -4.08 25.29 10.03
N THR A 47 -4.02 23.96 10.17
CA THR A 47 -2.98 23.29 10.94
C THR A 47 -2.35 22.18 10.12
N LEU A 48 -1.02 22.21 10.00
CA LEU A 48 -0.23 21.14 9.43
C LEU A 48 0.26 20.20 10.53
N ILE A 49 -0.12 18.93 10.46
CA ILE A 49 0.32 17.88 11.38
C ILE A 49 1.27 16.96 10.63
N LYS A 50 2.45 16.73 11.21
CA LYS A 50 3.38 15.68 10.79
C LYS A 50 3.48 14.64 11.88
N GLN A 51 3.29 13.38 11.53
CA GLN A 51 3.22 12.27 12.48
C GLN A 51 4.09 11.11 12.02
N THR A 52 4.65 10.40 12.98
CA THR A 52 5.14 9.04 12.76
C THR A 52 4.25 8.05 13.51
N THR A 53 4.02 6.88 12.92
CA THR A 53 3.23 5.80 13.53
C THR A 53 3.99 4.48 13.47
N HIS A 54 3.68 3.61 14.42
CA HIS A 54 4.03 2.20 14.40
C HIS A 54 2.74 1.38 14.37
N GLU A 55 2.63 0.47 13.42
CA GLU A 55 1.35 -0.16 13.06
C GLU A 55 1.48 -1.66 12.89
N PHE A 56 0.39 -2.36 13.19
CA PHE A 56 0.22 -3.79 12.96
C PHE A 56 -0.85 -3.97 11.89
N TRP A 57 -0.50 -4.66 10.80
CA TRP A 57 -1.36 -4.89 9.64
C TRP A 57 -1.70 -6.37 9.57
N ILE A 58 -3.00 -6.69 9.51
CA ILE A 58 -3.53 -8.05 9.47
C ILE A 58 -4.35 -8.21 8.19
N GLU A 59 -3.81 -8.97 7.25
CA GLU A 59 -4.47 -9.37 6.00
C GLU A 59 -5.38 -10.57 6.20
N ASN A 60 -6.54 -10.53 5.55
CA ASN A 60 -7.46 -11.63 5.46
C ASN A 60 -8.37 -11.45 4.22
N PRO A 61 -8.20 -12.24 3.13
CA PRO A 61 -7.21 -13.32 3.00
C PRO A 61 -5.80 -12.79 2.74
N SER A 62 -4.79 -13.62 3.02
CA SER A 62 -3.41 -13.40 2.56
C SER A 62 -3.12 -14.29 1.35
N ALA A 63 -2.33 -13.79 0.40
CA ALA A 63 -1.86 -14.57 -0.73
C ALA A 63 -0.93 -15.71 -0.28
N GLU A 64 -0.91 -16.81 -1.03
CA GLU A 64 -0.05 -17.96 -0.69
C GLU A 64 1.41 -17.52 -0.57
N LYS A 65 2.10 -17.96 0.49
CA LYS A 65 3.50 -17.61 0.85
C LYS A 65 3.71 -16.19 1.40
N PHE A 66 2.67 -15.37 1.50
CA PHE A 66 2.74 -14.08 2.18
C PHE A 66 2.19 -14.20 3.61
N PRO A 67 2.96 -13.81 4.64
CA PRO A 67 2.47 -13.75 6.01
C PRO A 67 1.27 -12.81 6.12
N ALA A 68 0.23 -13.23 6.84
CA ALA A 68 -0.94 -12.38 7.05
C ALA A 68 -0.63 -11.13 7.88
N GLU A 69 0.33 -11.25 8.80
CA GLU A 69 0.69 -10.21 9.77
C GLU A 69 1.97 -9.50 9.35
N LYS A 70 1.94 -8.18 9.40
CA LYS A 70 3.05 -7.29 9.08
C LYS A 70 3.11 -6.15 10.09
N VAL A 71 4.28 -5.55 10.21
CA VAL A 71 4.49 -4.33 10.97
C VAL A 71 4.83 -3.20 10.01
N ALA A 72 4.31 -2.00 10.24
CA ALA A 72 4.61 -0.84 9.42
C ALA A 72 5.04 0.35 10.27
N ASP A 73 6.09 1.02 9.84
CA ASP A 73 6.49 2.32 10.35
C ASP A 73 6.16 3.38 9.29
N CYS A 74 5.29 4.32 9.63
CA CYS A 74 4.79 5.31 8.68
C CYS A 74 5.14 6.74 9.06
N ASN A 75 5.26 7.58 8.03
CA ASN A 75 5.38 9.03 8.13
C ASN A 75 4.16 9.65 7.45
N ALA A 76 3.31 10.31 8.22
CA ALA A 76 2.08 10.92 7.76
C ALA A 76 2.13 12.45 7.82
N THR A 77 1.49 13.08 6.86
CA THR A 77 1.18 14.51 6.83
C THR A 77 -0.33 14.68 6.72
N LEU A 78 -0.90 15.46 7.65
CA LEU A 78 -2.32 15.77 7.72
C LEU A 78 -2.48 17.29 7.74
N LEU A 79 -3.20 17.84 6.78
CA LEU A 79 -3.58 19.24 6.75
C LEU A 79 -5.03 19.36 7.22
N LEU A 80 -5.27 20.15 8.25
CA LEU A 80 -6.58 20.44 8.81
C LEU A 80 -6.99 21.86 8.51
N SER A 81 -8.28 22.10 8.23
CA SER A 81 -8.85 23.43 8.12
C SER A 81 -8.82 24.17 9.46
N ALA A 82 -9.16 25.47 9.45
CA ALA A 82 -9.31 26.25 10.69
C ALA A 82 -10.39 25.69 11.63
N GLN A 83 -11.34 24.90 11.11
CA GLN A 83 -12.38 24.22 11.87
C GLN A 83 -11.97 22.79 12.29
N GLY A 84 -10.73 22.38 11.99
CA GLY A 84 -10.21 21.05 12.29
C GLY A 84 -10.65 19.94 11.32
N ALA A 85 -11.31 20.27 10.21
CA ALA A 85 -11.71 19.27 9.22
C ALA A 85 -10.51 18.85 8.35
N PRO A 86 -10.30 17.56 8.05
CA PRO A 86 -9.23 17.13 7.16
C PRO A 86 -9.39 17.73 5.76
N LEU A 87 -8.34 18.40 5.28
CA LEU A 87 -8.21 18.92 3.91
C LEU A 87 -7.38 17.99 3.04
N ALA A 88 -6.33 17.39 3.61
CA ALA A 88 -5.51 16.42 2.92
C ALA A 88 -4.80 15.51 3.93
N TYR A 89 -4.69 14.24 3.59
CA TYR A 89 -3.91 13.26 4.32
C TYR A 89 -3.02 12.50 3.34
N ARG A 90 -1.74 12.34 3.67
CA ARG A 90 -0.78 11.51 2.92
C ARG A 90 0.14 10.79 3.89
N GLY A 91 0.33 9.50 3.70
CA GLY A 91 1.28 8.69 4.45
C GLY A 91 2.20 7.90 3.53
N VAL A 92 3.41 7.66 4.02
CA VAL A 92 4.39 6.73 3.43
C VAL A 92 4.81 5.76 4.51
N CYS A 93 4.67 4.48 4.25
CA CYS A 93 4.93 3.39 5.18
C CYS A 93 6.03 2.49 4.65
N THR A 94 6.92 2.08 5.55
CA THR A 94 7.83 0.94 5.35
C THR A 94 7.23 -0.23 6.10
N VAL A 95 6.93 -1.30 5.39
CA VAL A 95 6.23 -2.47 5.92
C VAL A 95 7.19 -3.65 5.93
N THR A 96 7.24 -4.38 7.04
CA THR A 96 8.13 -5.54 7.25
C THR A 96 7.30 -6.72 7.72
N ASP A 97 7.58 -7.91 7.18
CA ASP A 97 6.98 -9.15 7.68
C ASP A 97 7.93 -9.97 8.55
N ILE A 98 7.45 -11.14 9.00
CA ILE A 98 8.16 -12.02 9.92
C ILE A 98 9.49 -12.57 9.38
N ASP A 99 9.65 -12.63 8.05
CA ASP A 99 10.89 -13.10 7.41
C ASP A 99 11.90 -11.95 7.21
N GLY A 100 11.51 -10.70 7.53
CA GLY A 100 12.32 -9.51 7.33
C GLY A 100 12.24 -8.95 5.91
N ASP A 101 11.32 -9.45 5.07
CA ASP A 101 11.05 -8.88 3.76
C ASP A 101 10.26 -7.58 3.90
N ILE A 102 10.60 -6.59 3.07
CA ILE A 102 10.09 -5.22 3.19
C ILE A 102 9.34 -4.81 1.93
N PHE A 103 8.31 -3.99 2.07
CA PHE A 103 7.78 -3.19 0.96
C PHE A 103 7.45 -1.75 1.39
N VAL A 104 7.39 -0.85 0.41
CA VAL A 104 7.01 0.55 0.61
C VAL A 104 5.62 0.77 0.05
N ALA A 105 4.76 1.37 0.87
CA ALA A 105 3.40 1.73 0.48
C ALA A 105 3.09 3.20 0.80
N THR A 106 2.19 3.79 0.04
CA THR A 106 1.64 5.11 0.31
C THR A 106 0.14 5.02 0.49
N ASN A 107 -0.42 5.91 1.28
CA ASN A 107 -1.86 6.10 1.38
C ASN A 107 -2.23 7.59 1.38
N GLY A 108 -3.48 7.90 1.05
CA GLY A 108 -3.92 9.29 1.08
C GLY A 108 -5.37 9.52 0.74
N ALA A 109 -5.92 10.60 1.32
CA ALA A 109 -7.27 11.10 1.09
C ALA A 109 -7.23 12.63 0.90
N THR A 110 -8.23 13.19 0.22
CA THR A 110 -8.44 14.64 0.08
C THR A 110 -9.82 15.09 0.55
N LYS A 111 -10.70 14.14 0.88
CA LYS A 111 -12.02 14.44 1.45
C LYS A 111 -12.01 14.30 2.97
N PRO A 112 -12.74 15.17 3.70
CA PRO A 112 -12.84 15.11 5.16
C PRO A 112 -13.36 13.78 5.71
N ASP A 113 -14.18 13.08 4.93
CA ASP A 113 -14.77 11.79 5.29
C ASP A 113 -13.93 10.58 4.85
N PHE A 114 -12.75 10.81 4.27
CA PHE A 114 -11.85 9.78 3.74
C PHE A 114 -12.49 8.87 2.68
N SER A 115 -13.61 9.26 2.08
CA SER A 115 -14.30 8.47 1.04
C SER A 115 -13.47 8.28 -0.25
N ASP A 116 -12.40 9.04 -0.41
CA ASP A 116 -11.42 8.95 -1.49
C ASP A 116 -10.06 8.40 -1.04
N CYS A 117 -9.98 7.78 0.14
CA CYS A 117 -8.74 7.23 0.65
C CYS A 117 -8.28 6.06 -0.23
N THR A 118 -7.08 6.19 -0.78
CA THR A 118 -6.44 5.15 -1.60
C THR A 118 -5.09 4.78 -1.04
N TRP A 119 -4.64 3.56 -1.34
CA TRP A 119 -3.29 3.10 -1.07
C TRP A 119 -2.65 2.53 -2.33
N ALA A 120 -1.32 2.55 -2.37
CA ALA A 120 -0.52 1.96 -3.43
C ALA A 120 0.81 1.43 -2.89
N MET A 121 1.26 0.29 -3.39
CA MET A 121 2.56 -0.29 -3.12
C MET A 121 3.54 0.05 -4.25
N HIS A 122 4.75 0.46 -3.90
CA HIS A 122 5.76 0.99 -4.84
C HIS A 122 6.98 0.07 -5.01
N GLY A 123 6.95 -1.12 -4.42
CA GLY A 123 7.98 -2.14 -4.53
C GLY A 123 8.49 -2.63 -3.17
N GLY A 124 9.29 -3.69 -3.20
CA GLY A 124 9.81 -4.34 -2.01
C GLY A 124 10.99 -5.28 -2.27
N THR A 125 11.38 -6.01 -1.24
CA THR A 125 12.46 -6.99 -1.22
C THR A 125 11.92 -8.41 -1.03
N GLY A 126 12.78 -9.41 -1.26
CA GLY A 126 12.43 -10.82 -1.08
C GLY A 126 11.17 -11.19 -1.84
N LYS A 127 10.16 -11.72 -1.15
CA LYS A 127 8.89 -12.12 -1.78
C LYS A 127 8.02 -10.95 -2.29
N TYR A 128 8.29 -9.71 -1.87
CA TYR A 128 7.63 -8.52 -2.41
C TYR A 128 8.36 -7.92 -3.62
N ALA A 129 9.49 -8.49 -4.06
CA ALA A 129 10.22 -7.99 -5.22
C ALA A 129 9.38 -8.13 -6.49
N GLY A 130 9.19 -7.03 -7.23
CA GLY A 130 8.38 -6.98 -8.45
C GLY A 130 6.86 -7.00 -8.20
N VAL A 131 6.41 -7.18 -6.95
CA VAL A 131 4.99 -7.07 -6.62
C VAL A 131 4.60 -5.59 -6.69
N THR A 132 3.39 -5.32 -7.19
CA THR A 132 2.73 -4.03 -7.08
C THR A 132 1.33 -4.22 -6.50
N GLY A 133 0.68 -3.14 -6.10
CA GLY A 133 -0.68 -3.25 -5.57
C GLY A 133 -1.30 -1.89 -5.30
N SER A 134 -2.63 -1.85 -5.30
CA SER A 134 -3.37 -0.64 -4.94
C SER A 134 -4.80 -0.95 -4.52
N GLY A 135 -5.44 0.03 -3.91
CA GLY A 135 -6.85 -0.08 -3.57
C GLY A 135 -7.34 1.07 -2.69
N LEU A 136 -8.37 0.77 -1.91
CA LEU A 136 -9.05 1.72 -1.03
C LEU A 136 -8.62 1.49 0.42
N CYS A 137 -8.46 2.58 1.16
CA CYS A 137 -8.27 2.56 2.61
C CYS A 137 -9.46 3.20 3.31
N MET A 138 -9.68 2.89 4.58
CA MET A 138 -10.69 3.54 5.40
C MET A 138 -10.19 3.66 6.84
N PRO A 139 -10.06 4.87 7.39
CA PRO A 139 -9.83 5.05 8.82
C PRO A 139 -11.04 4.56 9.62
N GLY A 140 -10.79 3.83 10.70
CA GLY A 140 -11.83 3.36 11.63
C GLY A 140 -11.89 4.15 12.94
N GLY A 141 -11.12 5.23 13.05
CA GLY A 141 -11.11 6.14 14.20
C GLY A 141 -10.22 5.70 15.36
N PRO A 142 -10.18 6.50 16.44
CA PRO A 142 -9.36 6.21 17.61
C PRO A 142 -9.92 5.03 18.42
N ILE A 143 -9.01 4.24 19.00
CA ILE A 143 -9.33 3.13 19.92
C ILE A 143 -8.89 3.42 21.36
N THR A 144 -8.19 4.52 21.59
CA THR A 144 -7.84 5.02 22.93
C THR A 144 -8.41 6.42 23.16
N LYS A 145 -8.64 6.75 24.43
CA LYS A 145 -9.24 8.03 24.85
C LYS A 145 -8.41 9.25 24.45
N ASP A 146 -7.09 9.11 24.42
CA ASP A 146 -6.15 10.17 24.02
C ASP A 146 -6.06 10.34 22.49
N GLY A 147 -6.68 9.45 21.71
CA GLY A 147 -6.65 9.48 20.26
C GLY A 147 -5.34 9.03 19.62
N ASN A 148 -4.35 8.61 20.41
CA ASN A 148 -3.01 8.24 19.89
C ASN A 148 -2.96 6.84 19.27
N ASN A 149 -3.96 6.01 19.52
CA ASN A 149 -4.10 4.71 18.88
C ASN A 149 -5.34 4.71 18.01
N SER A 150 -5.24 4.17 16.80
CA SER A 150 -6.32 4.12 15.83
C SER A 150 -6.41 2.76 15.17
N LYS A 151 -7.54 2.49 14.55
CA LYS A 151 -7.74 1.34 13.67
C LYS A 151 -8.05 1.81 12.26
N PHE A 152 -7.80 0.97 11.28
CA PHE A 152 -8.12 1.22 9.87
C PHE A 152 -8.35 -0.11 9.14
N SER A 153 -8.88 -0.03 7.93
CA SER A 153 -9.05 -1.16 7.02
C SER A 153 -8.69 -0.80 5.60
N TRP A 154 -8.49 -1.81 4.78
CA TRP A 154 -8.27 -1.65 3.35
C TRP A 154 -8.88 -2.79 2.54
N THR A 155 -9.09 -2.49 1.26
CA THR A 155 -9.39 -3.46 0.21
C THR A 155 -8.55 -3.11 -1.02
N GLY A 156 -8.28 -4.08 -1.88
CA GLY A 156 -7.59 -3.87 -3.14
C GLY A 156 -7.02 -5.16 -3.70
N GLU A 157 -6.00 -5.01 -4.54
CA GLU A 157 -5.38 -6.11 -5.25
C GLU A 157 -3.86 -5.95 -5.25
N TRP A 158 -3.16 -7.08 -5.23
CA TRP A 158 -1.75 -7.19 -5.58
C TRP A 158 -1.61 -7.80 -6.95
N VAL A 159 -0.59 -7.35 -7.68
CA VAL A 159 -0.14 -7.90 -8.95
C VAL A 159 1.22 -8.52 -8.71
N LEU A 160 1.27 -9.85 -8.81
CA LEU A 160 2.47 -10.66 -8.63
C LEU A 160 3.16 -10.86 -9.99
N PRO A 161 4.51 -10.81 -10.05
CA PRO A 161 5.27 -11.00 -11.28
C PRO A 161 5.20 -12.43 -11.86
#